data_AF-A0A439NZ03-F1
#
_entry.id   AF-A0A439NZ03-F1
#
_cell.length_a   1.000
_cell.length_b   1.000
_cell.length_c   1.000
_cell.angle_alpha   90.00
_cell.angle_beta   90.00
_cell.angle_gamma   90.00
#
_symmetry.space_group_name_H-M   'P 1'
#
loop_
_entity.id
_entity.type
_entity.pdbx_description
1 polymer ?
#
loop_
_entity_poly.entity_id
_entity_poly.type
_entity_poly.pdbx_seq_one_letter_code
_entity_poly.pdbx_strand_id
1 'polypeptide(L)'
;MAILGNSGRWYRVQAGNQVGYMHDTWVHIDQYDSGPFGKRHIQVKSFDNYADAEAYVRSASIPLSAYLATNGWFAITLESTYDEQMAKSLVTEMKARGAIPDDAYATFGNTYVRKVCCQ
;
A
#
# COMPACT_ATOMS: atom_id res chain seq x y z
N MET A 1 -15.88 -3.52 16.89
CA MET A 1 -15.94 -4.33 15.65
C MET A 1 -14.57 -4.95 15.47
N ALA A 2 -14.49 -6.24 15.16
CA ALA A 2 -13.23 -6.97 15.04
C ALA A 2 -13.21 -7.81 13.76
N ILE A 3 -12.06 -7.88 13.09
CA ILE A 3 -11.88 -8.74 11.92
C ILE A 3 -11.50 -10.12 12.43
N LEU A 4 -12.34 -11.11 12.10
CA LEU A 4 -12.16 -12.49 12.55
C LEU A 4 -11.28 -13.31 11.61
N GLY A 5 -11.00 -12.80 10.41
CA GLY A 5 -10.13 -13.44 9.43
C GLY A 5 -10.41 -12.97 8.00
N ASN A 6 -9.53 -13.31 7.07
CA ASN A 6 -9.73 -13.06 5.64
C ASN A 6 -9.87 -14.38 4.88
N SER A 7 -10.71 -14.37 3.84
CA SER A 7 -10.78 -15.47 2.87
C SER A 7 -10.88 -14.89 1.46
N GLY A 8 -9.76 -14.90 0.73
CA GLY A 8 -9.65 -14.26 -0.58
C GLY A 8 -9.90 -12.75 -0.51
N ARG A 9 -10.90 -12.27 -1.27
CA ARG A 9 -11.31 -10.84 -1.37
C ARG A 9 -12.35 -10.41 -0.34
N TRP A 10 -12.61 -11.23 0.68
CA TRP A 10 -13.65 -10.97 1.67
C TRP A 10 -13.07 -11.01 3.08
N TYR A 11 -13.34 -9.96 3.85
CA TYR A 11 -13.04 -9.86 5.27
C TYR A 11 -14.24 -10.35 6.08
N ARG A 12 -14.00 -11.29 6.98
CA ARG A 12 -14.98 -11.71 7.97
C ARG A 12 -14.93 -10.74 9.14
N VAL A 13 -16.01 -10.01 9.34
CA VAL A 13 -16.12 -8.95 10.35
C VAL A 13 -17.18 -9.29 11.38
N GLN A 14 -16.88 -9.03 12.65
CA GLN A 14 -17.83 -9.12 13.76
C GLN A 14 -18.16 -7.73 14.27
N ALA A 15 -19.44 -7.36 14.16
CA ALA A 15 -20.00 -6.13 14.70
C ALA A 15 -21.09 -6.50 15.72
N GLY A 16 -20.79 -6.33 17.01
CA GLY A 16 -21.67 -6.81 18.09
C GLY A 16 -21.80 -8.33 18.09
N ASN A 17 -23.04 -8.83 18.08
CA ASN A 17 -23.36 -10.26 17.98
C ASN A 17 -23.54 -10.77 16.54
N GLN A 18 -23.33 -9.92 15.53
CA GLN A 18 -23.47 -10.30 14.13
C GLN A 18 -22.10 -10.50 13.48
N VAL A 19 -21.98 -11.60 12.73
CA VAL A 19 -20.82 -11.92 11.91
C VAL A 19 -21.22 -11.77 10.44
N GLY A 20 -20.51 -10.92 9.71
CA GLY A 20 -20.74 -10.65 8.29
C GLY A 20 -19.46 -10.77 7.47
N TYR A 21 -19.61 -10.73 6.15
CA TYR A 21 -18.49 -10.66 5.20
C TYR A 21 -18.55 -9.32 4.48
N MET A 22 -17.47 -8.56 4.54
CA MET A 22 -17.32 -7.33 3.77
C MET A 22 -16.27 -7.52 2.67
N HIS A 23 -16.56 -7.03 1.48
CA HIS A 23 -15.63 -7.10 0.36
C HIS A 23 -14.43 -6.16 0.59
N ASP A 24 -13.24 -6.58 0.17
CA ASP A 24 -11.96 -5.92 0.47
C ASP A 24 -11.92 -4.43 0.08
N THR A 25 -12.65 -4.07 -0.98
CA THR A 25 -12.67 -2.69 -1.49
C THR A 25 -13.53 -1.72 -0.67
N TRP A 26 -14.28 -2.21 0.33
CA TRP A 26 -15.19 -1.40 1.17
C TRP A 26 -14.81 -1.40 2.65
N VAL A 27 -13.73 -2.08 3.02
CA VAL A 27 -13.27 -2.16 4.41
C VAL A 27 -12.03 -1.30 4.58
N HIS A 28 -12.16 -0.24 5.38
CA HIS A 28 -11.02 0.46 5.95
C HIS A 28 -10.66 -0.22 7.26
N ILE A 29 -9.41 -0.62 7.41
CA ILE A 29 -8.90 -1.31 8.58
C ILE A 29 -7.91 -0.36 9.23
N ASP A 30 -8.29 0.21 10.38
CA ASP A 30 -7.43 1.12 11.17
C ASP A 30 -6.08 0.50 11.55
N GLN A 31 -5.98 -0.84 11.53
CA GLN A 31 -4.76 -1.59 11.81
C GLN A 31 -3.82 -1.73 10.60
N TYR A 32 -4.29 -1.37 9.40
CA TYR A 32 -3.46 -1.26 8.21
C TYR A 32 -3.09 0.19 8.02
N ASP A 33 -1.79 0.45 7.90
CA ASP A 33 -1.19 1.77 7.71
C ASP A 33 -1.46 2.27 6.28
N SER A 34 -2.75 2.37 5.95
CA SER A 34 -3.29 2.76 4.65
C SER A 34 -3.21 4.28 4.46
N GLY A 35 -2.62 5.00 5.43
CA GLY A 35 -2.67 6.45 5.51
C GLY A 35 -4.08 6.98 5.81
N PRO A 36 -4.22 8.31 6.00
CA PRO A 36 -5.51 8.96 6.19
C PRO A 36 -6.48 8.69 5.04
N PHE A 37 -7.76 8.52 5.37
CA PHE A 37 -8.85 8.35 4.40
C PHE A 37 -8.75 9.35 3.22
N GLY A 38 -8.80 8.85 1.99
CA GLY A 38 -8.76 9.66 0.76
C GLY A 38 -7.38 9.89 0.16
N LYS A 39 -6.30 9.50 0.85
CA LYS A 39 -4.95 9.59 0.28
C LYS A 39 -4.58 8.31 -0.49
N ARG A 40 -3.75 8.48 -1.51
CA ARG A 40 -3.19 7.43 -2.35
C ARG A 40 -1.70 7.27 -2.09
N HIS A 41 -1.29 6.02 -2.02
CA HIS A 41 0.09 5.59 -2.11
C HIS A 41 0.48 5.52 -3.59
N ILE A 42 1.71 5.92 -3.91
CA ILE A 42 2.27 5.69 -5.24
C ILE A 42 3.15 4.45 -5.14
N GLN A 43 2.66 3.32 -5.62
CA GLN A 43 3.45 2.10 -5.72
C GLN A 43 4.35 2.20 -6.92
N VAL A 44 5.66 2.08 -6.67
CA VAL A 44 6.68 2.14 -7.70
C VAL A 44 7.14 0.74 -8.09
N LYS A 45 7.13 -0.22 -7.16
CA LYS A 45 7.55 -1.59 -7.43
C LYS A 45 7.01 -2.55 -6.36
N SER A 46 7.08 -3.84 -6.62
CA SER A 46 6.91 -4.87 -5.61
C SER A 46 7.98 -5.96 -5.76
N PHE A 47 8.34 -6.58 -4.64
CA PHE A 47 9.31 -7.67 -4.57
C PHE A 47 8.71 -8.84 -3.80
N ASP A 48 9.13 -10.07 -4.11
CA ASP A 48 8.73 -11.27 -3.38
C ASP A 48 9.60 -11.52 -2.13
N ASN A 49 10.71 -10.78 -1.99
CA ASN A 49 11.66 -10.92 -0.91
C ASN A 49 12.04 -9.57 -0.28
N TYR A 50 12.38 -9.60 1.01
CA TYR A 50 12.68 -8.41 1.80
C TYR A 50 14.03 -7.77 1.42
N ALA A 51 15.02 -8.60 1.07
CA ALA A 51 16.38 -8.12 0.80
C ALA A 51 16.41 -7.19 -0.42
N ASP A 52 15.74 -7.57 -1.51
CA ASP A 52 15.65 -6.76 -2.72
C ASP A 52 14.77 -5.52 -2.47
N ALA A 53 13.69 -5.66 -1.71
CA ALA A 53 12.84 -4.54 -1.31
C ALA A 53 13.62 -3.48 -0.54
N GLU A 54 14.39 -3.89 0.47
CA GLU A 54 15.24 -3.01 1.27
C GLU A 54 16.35 -2.38 0.41
N ALA A 55 17.05 -3.19 -0.39
CA ALA A 55 18.12 -2.69 -1.27
C ALA A 55 17.59 -1.64 -2.24
N TYR A 56 16.40 -1.85 -2.81
CA TYR A 56 15.77 -0.89 -3.71
C TYR A 56 15.44 0.42 -2.99
N VAL A 57 14.81 0.36 -1.81
CA VAL A 57 14.50 1.55 -0.99
C VAL A 57 15.77 2.32 -0.62
N ARG A 58 16.84 1.63 -0.20
CA ARG A 58 18.13 2.25 0.15
C ARG A 58 18.87 2.83 -1.05
N SER A 59 18.71 2.25 -2.23
CA SER A 59 19.35 2.71 -3.46
C SER A 59 18.63 3.91 -4.10
N ALA A 60 17.36 4.13 -3.73
CA ALA A 60 16.56 5.19 -4.32
C ALA A 60 16.96 6.56 -3.80
N SER A 61 17.09 7.53 -4.71
CA SER A 61 17.36 8.93 -4.36
C SER A 61 16.14 9.69 -3.84
N ILE A 62 14.99 9.02 -3.77
CA ILE A 62 13.71 9.56 -3.31
C ILE A 62 13.25 8.80 -2.05
N PRO A 63 12.52 9.46 -1.13
CA PRO A 63 12.03 8.80 0.07
C PRO A 63 10.99 7.73 -0.30
N LEU A 64 11.42 6.47 -0.21
CA LEU A 64 10.59 5.30 -0.42
C LEU A 64 10.31 4.59 0.90
N SER A 65 9.20 3.87 0.96
CA SER A 65 8.82 3.02 2.07
C SER A 65 8.44 1.65 1.55
N ALA A 66 8.89 0.59 2.25
CA ALA A 66 8.49 -0.77 1.95
C ALA A 66 7.36 -1.21 2.88
N TYR A 67 6.33 -1.81 2.31
CA TYR A 67 5.17 -2.36 3.01
C TYR A 67 5.05 -3.85 2.71
N LEU A 68 4.82 -4.66 3.75
CA LEU A 68 4.43 -6.05 3.57
C LEU A 68 2.97 -6.10 3.13
N ALA A 69 2.68 -6.76 2.02
CA ALA A 69 1.34 -6.97 1.51
C ALA A 69 0.75 -8.31 2.00
N THR A 70 -0.58 -8.42 1.98
CA THR A 70 -1.32 -9.60 2.48
C THR A 70 -0.99 -10.89 1.72
N ASN A 71 -0.47 -10.79 0.49
CA ASN A 71 0.00 -11.91 -0.32
C ASN A 71 1.44 -12.34 -0.01
N GLY A 72 2.11 -11.73 0.97
CA GLY A 72 3.49 -12.01 1.34
C GLY A 72 4.55 -11.23 0.54
N TRP A 73 4.14 -10.39 -0.40
CA TRP A 73 5.05 -9.56 -1.19
C TRP A 73 5.36 -8.24 -0.48
N PHE A 74 6.44 -7.58 -0.89
CA PHE A 74 6.87 -6.29 -0.40
C PHE A 74 6.58 -5.21 -1.43
N ALA A 75 5.57 -4.39 -1.15
CA ALA A 75 5.22 -3.22 -1.95
C ALA A 75 6.14 -2.05 -1.60
N ILE A 76 6.82 -1.51 -2.60
CA ILE A 76 7.58 -0.27 -2.47
C ILE A 76 6.72 0.89 -2.94
N THR A 77 6.55 1.87 -2.07
CA THR A 77 5.82 3.10 -2.37
C THR A 77 6.65 4.32 -2.03
N LEU A 78 6.21 5.49 -2.49
CA LEU A 78 6.67 6.74 -1.88
C LEU A 78 6.33 6.75 -0.38
N GLU A 79 7.19 7.40 0.41
CA GLU A 79 6.96 7.55 1.85
C GLU A 79 5.69 8.35 2.16
N SER A 80 5.44 9.39 1.36
CA SER A 80 4.28 10.26 1.52
C SER A 80 3.06 9.77 0.72
N THR A 81 1.88 10.10 1.25
CA THR A 81 0.59 9.83 0.61
C THR A 81 -0.03 11.13 0.08
N TYR A 82 -0.71 11.03 -1.06
CA TYR A 82 -1.17 12.20 -1.83
C TYR A 82 -2.63 12.05 -2.25
N ASP A 83 -3.34 13.16 -2.41
CA ASP A 83 -4.70 13.14 -2.97
C ASP A 83 -4.72 12.58 -4.39
N GLU A 84 -5.87 12.07 -4.85
CA GLU A 84 -5.99 11.43 -6.18
C GLU A 84 -5.37 12.25 -7.33
N GLN A 85 -5.71 13.53 -7.40
CA GLN A 85 -5.26 14.40 -8.49
C GLN A 85 -3.75 14.61 -8.44
N MET A 86 -3.22 14.86 -7.24
CA MET A 86 -1.79 15.04 -7.02
C MET A 86 -1.02 13.74 -7.28
N ALA A 87 -1.55 12.59 -6.85
CA ALA A 87 -0.94 11.29 -7.10
C ALA A 87 -0.82 11.00 -8.61
N LYS A 88 -1.85 11.30 -9.40
CA LYS A 88 -1.80 11.14 -10.88
C LYS A 88 -0.74 12.06 -11.51
N SER A 89 -0.71 13.33 -11.09
CA SER A 89 0.28 14.29 -11.58
C SER A 89 1.71 13.87 -11.22
N LEU A 90 1.95 13.48 -9.96
CA LEU A 90 3.25 13.02 -9.48
C LEU A 90 3.71 11.75 -10.19
N VAL A 91 2.84 10.76 -10.38
CA VAL A 91 3.17 9.56 -11.14
C VAL A 91 3.63 9.92 -12.56
N THR A 92 2.90 10.82 -13.22
CA THR A 92 3.24 11.27 -14.58
C THR A 92 4.58 12.00 -14.62
N GLU A 93 4.79 12.92 -13.68
CA GLU A 93 5.99 13.74 -13.62
C GLU A 93 7.23 12.93 -13.23
N MET A 94 7.13 12.06 -12.24
CA MET A 94 8.22 11.22 -11.80
C MET A 94 8.63 10.19 -12.87
N LYS A 95 7.66 9.66 -13.64
CA LYS A 95 7.95 8.84 -14.82
C LYS A 95 8.71 9.63 -15.88
N ALA A 96 8.25 10.84 -16.20
CA ALA A 96 8.92 11.72 -17.16
C ALA A 96 10.36 12.07 -16.76
N ARG A 97 10.63 12.14 -15.44
CA ARG A 97 11.97 12.37 -14.87
C ARG A 97 12.81 11.10 -14.70
N GLY A 98 12.25 9.91 -14.95
CA GLY A 98 12.91 8.63 -14.70
C GLY A 98 13.15 8.32 -13.22
N ALA A 99 12.44 9.00 -12.30
CA ALA A 99 12.58 8.81 -10.86
C ALA A 99 11.81 7.57 -10.35
N ILE A 100 10.75 7.18 -11.06
CA ILE A 100 9.97 5.96 -10.81
C ILE A 100 9.80 5.22 -12.14
N PRO A 101 9.63 3.88 -12.12
CA PRO A 101 9.47 3.11 -13.34
C PRO A 101 8.08 3.32 -13.99
N ASP A 102 7.98 3.02 -15.28
CA ASP A 102 6.78 3.28 -16.08
C ASP A 102 5.56 2.44 -15.67
N ASP A 103 5.78 1.32 -14.98
CA ASP A 103 4.74 0.48 -14.39
C ASP A 103 4.23 1.01 -13.05
N ALA A 104 4.82 2.07 -12.49
CA ALA A 104 4.37 2.67 -11.25
C ALA A 104 2.95 3.24 -11.35
N TYR A 105 2.16 3.10 -10.28
CA TYR A 105 0.77 3.52 -10.27
C TYR A 105 0.30 3.97 -8.87
N ALA A 106 -0.73 4.82 -8.84
CA ALA A 106 -1.37 5.26 -7.61
C ALA A 106 -2.39 4.22 -7.14
N THR A 107 -2.32 3.84 -5.87
CA THR A 107 -3.19 2.85 -5.21
C THR A 107 -3.63 3.34 -3.84
N PHE A 108 -4.72 2.80 -3.32
CA PHE A 108 -5.19 3.11 -1.97
C PHE A 108 -4.37 2.41 -0.88
N GLY A 109 -3.49 1.46 -1.24
CA GLY A 109 -2.70 0.72 -0.26
C GLY A 109 -3.50 -0.24 0.61
N ASN A 110 -4.74 -0.58 0.21
CA ASN A 110 -5.65 -1.46 0.96
C ASN A 110 -5.12 -2.89 1.19
N THR A 111 -4.00 -3.24 0.56
CA THR A 111 -3.33 -4.54 0.70
C THR A 111 -2.09 -4.47 1.60
N TYR A 112 -1.73 -3.29 2.13
CA TYR A 112 -0.51 -3.09 2.93
C TYR A 112 -0.76 -3.41 4.40
N VAL A 113 -0.15 -4.50 4.86
CA VAL A 113 -0.26 -5.04 6.21
C VAL A 113 0.48 -4.17 7.22
N ARG A 114 1.73 -3.80 6.90
CA ARG A 114 2.57 -2.97 7.76
C ARG A 114 3.76 -2.41 6.98
N LYS A 115 4.25 -1.23 7.39
CA LYS A 115 5.55 -0.72 6.96
C LYS A 115 6.67 -1.60 7.56
N VAL A 116 7.58 -2.07 6.72
CA VAL A 116 8.67 -2.99 7.12
C VAL A 116 10.07 -2.39 6.92
N CYS A 117 10.23 -1.34 6.12
CA CYS A 117 11.50 -0.63 6.02
C CYS A 117 11.31 0.88 5.92
N CYS A 118 12.09 1.48 6.81
CA CYS A 118 12.87 2.71 6.73
C CYS A 118 12.08 4.04 6.74
N GLN A 119 12.32 4.80 7.81
CA GLN A 119 12.07 6.25 8.00
C GLN A 119 13.42 6.97 7.85
#